data_AF-A0A927F8E6-F1
#
_entry.id   AF-A0A927F8E6-F1
#
_cell.length_a   1.000
_cell.length_b   1.000
_cell.length_c   1.000
_cell.angle_alpha   90.00
_cell.angle_beta   90.00
_cell.angle_gamma   90.00
#
_symmetry.space_group_name_H-M   'P 1'
#
loop_
_entity.id
_entity.type
_entity.pdbx_description
1 polymer ?
#
loop_
_entity_poly.entity_id
_entity_poly.type
_entity_poly.pdbx_seq_one_letter_code
_entity_poly.pdbx_strand_id
1 'polypeptide(L)'
;MDTNEEIVSSVTLIILGNDLEPSTVSELLDLKPSRSWKRGEEKPLARSTFYDWGGWKRLSPDTNDSVEEKIRFWIGVLEGKEKAFEKIKDNGWRASLDVFYAFTECSTFSVSNDLSKKIGELNLELDFTLHSEERGANQSLQTTSASRRV
;
A
#
# COMPACT_ATOMS: atom_id res chain seq x y z
N MET A 1 3.34 18.74 12.38
CA MET A 1 3.28 17.27 12.32
C MET A 1 4.37 16.78 13.24
N ASP A 2 3.99 16.23 14.39
CA ASP A 2 4.94 15.63 15.31
C ASP A 2 5.58 14.41 14.64
N THR A 3 6.86 14.50 14.32
CA THR A 3 7.66 13.42 13.70
C THR A 3 8.06 12.35 14.72
N ASN A 4 7.17 12.03 15.66
CA ASN A 4 7.43 11.14 16.79
C ASN A 4 6.48 9.93 16.85
N GLU A 5 5.72 9.68 15.78
CA GLU A 5 4.95 8.44 15.68
C GLU A 5 5.93 7.28 15.47
N GLU A 6 5.99 6.40 16.47
CA GLU A 6 6.82 5.19 16.51
C GLU A 6 6.44 4.19 15.39
N ILE A 7 5.19 4.26 14.94
CA ILE A 7 4.62 3.42 13.89
C ILE A 7 3.73 4.29 13.00
N VAL A 8 3.94 4.20 11.68
CA VAL A 8 3.08 4.80 10.66
C VAL A 8 2.57 3.69 9.74
N SER A 9 1.26 3.65 9.49
CA SER A 9 0.70 2.61 8.62
C SER A 9 -0.43 3.11 7.73
N SER A 10 -0.56 2.53 6.54
CA SER A 10 -1.69 2.76 5.65
C SER A 10 -2.04 1.50 4.87
N VAL A 11 -3.29 1.38 4.42
CA VAL A 11 -3.74 0.28 3.59
C VAL A 11 -4.47 0.86 2.39
N THR A 12 -3.95 0.60 1.20
CA THR A 12 -4.46 1.16 -0.06
C THR A 12 -5.03 0.06 -0.94
N LEU A 13 -6.23 0.24 -1.46
CA LEU A 13 -6.74 -0.64 -2.52
C LEU A 13 -6.06 -0.27 -3.84
N ILE A 14 -5.39 -1.24 -4.47
CA ILE A 14 -4.69 -1.08 -5.73
C ILE A 14 -5.20 -2.14 -6.72
N ILE A 15 -5.46 -1.72 -7.95
CA ILE A 15 -5.74 -2.63 -9.07
C ILE A 15 -4.79 -2.28 -10.21
N LEU A 16 -4.08 -3.28 -10.73
CA LEU A 16 -3.07 -3.14 -11.79
C LEU A 16 -3.36 -4.11 -12.93
N GLY A 17 -3.03 -3.71 -14.16
CA GLY A 17 -3.16 -4.57 -15.34
C GLY A 17 -2.50 -3.96 -16.56
N ASN A 18 -2.09 -4.79 -17.51
CA ASN A 18 -1.38 -4.34 -18.72
C ASN A 18 -2.22 -3.44 -19.63
N ASP A 19 -3.52 -3.69 -19.69
CA ASP A 19 -4.55 -3.01 -20.48
C ASP A 19 -5.67 -2.45 -19.59
N LEU A 20 -5.37 -2.25 -18.30
CA LEU A 20 -6.36 -1.79 -17.33
C LEU A 20 -6.95 -0.45 -17.75
N GLU A 21 -8.28 -0.43 -17.86
CA GLU A 21 -9.08 0.76 -18.11
C GLU A 21 -9.68 1.29 -16.79
N PRO A 22 -9.21 2.44 -16.26
CA PRO A 22 -9.59 2.88 -14.92
C PRO A 22 -11.09 3.16 -14.74
N SER A 23 -11.77 3.61 -15.79
CA SER A 23 -13.22 3.84 -15.76
C SER A 23 -13.99 2.55 -15.54
N THR A 24 -13.56 1.45 -16.17
CA THR A 24 -14.17 0.12 -16.00
C THR A 24 -14.03 -0.36 -14.56
N VAL A 25 -12.87 -0.16 -13.93
CA VAL A 25 -12.68 -0.50 -12.51
C VAL A 25 -13.63 0.31 -11.62
N SER A 26 -13.75 1.62 -11.89
CA SER A 26 -14.66 2.49 -11.15
C SER A 26 -16.13 2.08 -11.29
N GLU A 27 -16.57 1.69 -12.48
CA GLU A 27 -17.93 1.21 -12.72
C GLU A 27 -18.19 -0.14 -12.04
N LEU A 28 -17.25 -1.08 -12.13
CA LEU A 28 -17.36 -2.40 -11.50
C LEU A 28 -17.45 -2.31 -9.98
N LEU A 29 -16.64 -1.44 -9.38
CA LEU A 29 -16.59 -1.29 -7.94
C LEU A 29 -17.54 -0.22 -7.40
N ASP A 30 -18.16 0.59 -8.25
CA ASP A 30 -18.91 1.79 -7.83
C ASP A 30 -18.09 2.68 -6.87
N LEU A 31 -16.82 2.91 -7.21
CA LEU A 31 -15.85 3.68 -6.43
C LEU A 31 -15.08 4.65 -7.33
N LYS A 32 -14.69 5.80 -6.78
CA LYS A 32 -13.82 6.78 -7.47
C LYS A 32 -12.37 6.63 -7.03
N PRO A 33 -11.37 6.56 -7.93
CA PRO A 33 -9.98 6.44 -7.51
C PRO A 33 -9.51 7.70 -6.79
N SER A 34 -8.51 7.55 -5.91
CA SER A 34 -7.65 8.67 -5.50
C SER A 34 -6.59 8.96 -6.56
N ARG A 35 -6.15 7.93 -7.29
CA ARG A 35 -5.25 8.06 -8.44
C ARG A 35 -5.53 6.94 -9.43
N SER A 36 -5.47 7.27 -10.71
CA SER A 36 -5.50 6.28 -11.77
C SER A 36 -4.59 6.71 -12.91
N TRP A 37 -4.17 5.77 -13.73
CA TRP A 37 -3.40 6.03 -14.93
C TRP A 37 -3.65 4.92 -15.95
N LYS A 38 -3.50 5.24 -17.22
CA LYS A 38 -3.44 4.25 -18.30
C LYS A 38 -1.99 3.90 -18.63
N ARG A 39 -1.80 2.74 -19.25
CA ARG A 39 -0.53 2.42 -19.90
C ARG A 39 -0.22 3.47 -20.97
N GLY A 40 1.02 3.91 -21.04
CA GLY A 40 1.49 4.93 -21.98
C GLY A 40 1.16 6.36 -21.54
N GLU A 41 0.48 6.57 -20.41
CA GLU A 41 0.30 7.89 -19.82
C GLU A 41 1.62 8.39 -19.20
N GLU A 42 1.90 9.69 -19.32
CA GLU A 42 3.12 10.30 -18.77
C GLU A 42 3.05 10.39 -17.24
N LYS A 43 4.14 10.04 -16.56
CA LYS A 43 4.23 10.10 -15.09
C LYS A 43 4.26 11.57 -14.63
N PRO A 44 3.37 12.00 -13.71
CA PRO A 44 3.30 13.40 -13.30
C PRO A 44 4.60 13.99 -12.71
N LEU A 45 5.42 13.15 -12.09
CA LEU A 45 6.65 13.56 -11.39
C LEU A 45 7.94 13.24 -12.16
N ALA A 46 7.83 12.61 -13.33
CA ALA A 46 8.98 12.19 -14.13
C ALA A 46 8.69 12.44 -15.61
N ARG A 47 9.02 13.65 -16.09
CA ARG A 47 8.82 14.04 -17.49
C ARG A 47 9.48 13.04 -18.44
N SER A 48 8.83 12.81 -19.57
CA SER A 48 9.24 11.86 -20.60
C SER A 48 9.36 10.41 -20.12
N THR A 49 8.80 10.09 -18.95
CA THR A 49 8.67 8.72 -18.45
C THR A 49 7.19 8.34 -18.48
N PHE A 50 6.87 7.17 -19.01
CA PHE A 50 5.50 6.71 -19.19
C PHE A 50 5.22 5.50 -18.30
N TYR A 51 3.95 5.23 -18.02
CA TYR A 51 3.55 4.01 -17.31
C TYR A 51 3.56 2.80 -18.24
N ASP A 52 4.21 1.71 -17.81
CA ASP A 52 4.27 0.46 -18.59
C ASP A 52 2.98 -0.38 -18.50
N TRP A 53 2.09 -0.02 -17.59
CA TRP A 53 0.83 -0.69 -17.26
C TRP A 53 -0.23 0.33 -16.79
N GLY A 54 -1.50 -0.05 -16.81
CA GLY A 54 -2.58 0.73 -16.21
C GLY A 54 -2.69 0.48 -14.71
N GLY A 55 -3.26 1.44 -14.00
CA GLY A 55 -3.54 1.26 -12.59
C GLY A 55 -4.63 2.16 -12.04
N TRP A 56 -5.21 1.69 -10.95
CA TRP A 56 -6.29 2.32 -10.22
C TRP A 56 -5.99 2.17 -8.72
N LYS A 57 -6.00 3.27 -7.99
CA LYS A 57 -5.71 3.32 -6.56
C LYS A 57 -6.81 4.05 -5.82
N ARG A 58 -7.11 3.56 -4.62
CA ARG A 58 -7.95 4.25 -3.65
C ARG A 58 -7.32 4.17 -2.26
N LEU A 59 -7.04 5.34 -1.70
CA LEU A 59 -6.56 5.49 -0.33
C LEU A 59 -7.71 5.28 0.66
N SER A 60 -7.41 4.64 1.79
CA SER A 60 -8.30 4.67 2.96
C SER A 60 -8.31 6.09 3.56
N PRO A 61 -9.29 6.42 4.41
CA PRO A 61 -9.18 7.57 5.30
C PRO A 61 -7.88 7.50 6.12
N ASP A 62 -7.33 8.67 6.43
CA ASP A 62 -6.17 8.80 7.29
C ASP A 62 -6.61 8.69 8.75
N THR A 63 -6.32 7.55 9.38
CA THR A 63 -6.70 7.23 10.76
C THR A 63 -5.53 6.59 11.50
N ASN A 64 -5.54 6.71 12.82
CA ASN A 64 -4.58 6.06 13.71
C ASN A 64 -4.96 4.60 14.03
N ASP A 65 -5.88 4.03 13.26
CA ASP A 65 -6.31 2.64 13.44
C ASP A 65 -5.17 1.66 13.13
N SER A 66 -5.27 0.48 13.73
CA SER A 66 -4.35 -0.63 13.44
C SER A 66 -4.42 -1.07 11.98
N VAL A 67 -3.38 -1.76 11.50
CA VAL A 67 -3.36 -2.36 10.16
C VAL A 67 -4.58 -3.26 9.96
N GLU A 68 -4.94 -4.08 10.97
CA GLU A 68 -6.06 -4.99 10.87
C GLU A 68 -7.41 -4.24 10.74
N GLU A 69 -7.61 -3.16 11.49
CA GLU A 69 -8.79 -2.31 11.38
C GLU A 69 -8.88 -1.62 10.02
N LYS A 70 -7.76 -1.14 9.47
CA LYS A 70 -7.68 -0.57 8.13
C LYS A 70 -8.00 -1.58 7.03
N ILE A 71 -7.58 -2.84 7.19
CA ILE A 71 -7.99 -3.94 6.30
C ILE A 71 -9.48 -4.22 6.47
N ARG A 72 -10.01 -4.28 7.70
CA ARG A 72 -11.45 -4.47 7.97
C ARG A 72 -12.31 -3.40 7.33
N PHE A 73 -11.85 -2.15 7.36
CA PHE A 73 -12.50 -1.05 6.65
C PHE A 73 -12.66 -1.37 5.16
N TRP A 74 -11.58 -1.81 4.50
CA TRP A 74 -11.63 -2.19 3.09
C TRP A 74 -12.59 -3.34 2.83
N ILE A 75 -12.54 -4.38 3.66
CA ILE A 75 -13.44 -5.52 3.52
C ILE A 75 -14.91 -5.10 3.69
N GLY A 76 -15.22 -4.17 4.60
CA GLY A 76 -16.56 -3.61 4.72
C GLY A 76 -16.99 -2.78 3.50
N VAL A 77 -16.08 -1.99 2.91
CA VAL A 77 -16.35 -1.21 1.68
C VAL A 77 -16.58 -2.12 0.46
N LEU A 78 -15.93 -3.28 0.44
CA LEU A 78 -15.92 -4.21 -0.68
C LEU A 78 -16.92 -5.37 -0.53
N GLU A 79 -17.62 -5.46 0.59
CA GLU A 79 -18.64 -6.47 0.84
C GLU A 79 -19.70 -6.48 -0.27
N GLY A 80 -20.01 -7.65 -0.82
CA GLY A 80 -20.99 -7.81 -1.91
C GLY A 80 -20.44 -7.47 -3.31
N LYS A 81 -19.13 -7.20 -3.44
CA LYS A 81 -18.47 -6.91 -4.74
C LYS A 81 -17.70 -8.12 -5.29
N GLU A 82 -17.98 -9.33 -4.84
CA GLU A 82 -17.27 -10.56 -5.24
C GLU A 82 -17.29 -10.74 -6.76
N LYS A 83 -18.46 -10.56 -7.39
CA LYS A 83 -18.61 -10.62 -8.85
C LYS A 83 -17.82 -9.55 -9.60
N ALA A 84 -17.59 -8.39 -8.98
CA ALA A 84 -16.76 -7.34 -9.58
C ALA A 84 -15.30 -7.76 -9.56
N PHE A 85 -14.83 -8.36 -8.47
CA PHE A 85 -13.47 -8.89 -8.37
C PHE A 85 -13.22 -10.14 -9.23
N GLU A 86 -14.23 -11.00 -9.40
CA GLU A 86 -14.19 -12.08 -10.41
C GLU A 86 -13.95 -11.49 -11.80
N LYS A 87 -14.71 -10.46 -12.19
CA LYS A 87 -14.49 -9.78 -13.48
C LYS A 87 -13.11 -9.13 -13.58
N ILE A 88 -12.63 -8.48 -12.53
CA ILE A 88 -11.27 -7.90 -12.50
C ILE A 88 -10.24 -8.98 -12.79
N LYS A 89 -10.35 -10.13 -12.13
CA LYS A 89 -9.49 -11.30 -12.35
C LYS A 89 -9.62 -11.89 -13.76
N ASP A 90 -10.83 -11.99 -14.28
CA ASP A 90 -11.11 -12.53 -15.64
C ASP A 90 -10.52 -11.63 -16.74
N ASN A 91 -10.39 -10.33 -16.49
CA ASN A 91 -9.66 -9.40 -17.37
C ASN A 91 -8.12 -9.52 -17.21
N GLY A 92 -7.63 -10.43 -16.36
CA GLY A 92 -6.20 -10.59 -16.07
C GLY A 92 -5.61 -9.47 -15.22
N TRP A 93 -6.46 -8.67 -14.55
CA TRP A 93 -6.02 -7.61 -13.65
C TRP A 93 -5.84 -8.14 -12.23
N ARG A 94 -4.84 -7.61 -11.53
CA ARG A 94 -4.52 -7.95 -10.14
C ARG A 94 -5.14 -6.91 -9.22
N ALA A 95 -5.85 -7.36 -8.19
CA ALA A 95 -6.34 -6.52 -7.12
C ALA A 95 -5.65 -6.86 -5.80
N SER A 96 -5.14 -5.85 -5.10
CA SER A 96 -4.48 -6.03 -3.81
C SER A 96 -4.80 -4.92 -2.82
N LEU A 97 -4.70 -5.25 -1.54
CA LEU A 97 -4.55 -4.26 -0.47
C LEU A 97 -3.05 -4.11 -0.19
N ASP A 98 -2.51 -2.96 -0.56
CA ASP A 98 -1.12 -2.58 -0.32
C ASP A 98 -1.00 -1.97 1.07
N VAL A 99 -0.35 -2.72 1.96
CA VAL A 99 -0.12 -2.40 3.36
C VAL A 99 1.26 -1.76 3.47
N PHE A 100 1.28 -0.46 3.71
CA PHE A 100 2.49 0.25 4.12
C PHE A 100 2.59 0.21 5.64
N TYR A 101 3.75 -0.18 6.14
CA TYR A 101 4.03 -0.28 7.57
C TYR A 101 5.45 0.19 7.87
N ALA A 102 5.56 1.38 8.45
CA ALA A 102 6.82 1.96 8.91
C ALA A 102 6.90 1.93 10.43
N PHE A 103 8.09 1.64 10.95
CA PHE A 103 8.35 1.51 12.39
C PHE A 103 9.79 1.88 12.74
N THR A 104 10.02 2.36 13.97
CA THR A 104 11.37 2.71 14.46
C THR A 104 12.05 1.58 15.25
N GLU A 105 11.27 0.67 15.84
CA GLU A 105 11.78 -0.44 16.66
C GLU A 105 11.17 -1.79 16.23
N CYS A 106 11.06 -2.77 17.13
CA CYS A 106 10.34 -3.99 16.84
C CYS A 106 8.84 -3.75 16.93
N SER A 107 8.10 -4.06 15.87
CA SER A 107 6.65 -4.02 15.91
C SER A 107 6.05 -5.23 15.20
N THR A 108 4.86 -5.60 15.64
CA THR A 108 4.10 -6.73 15.11
C THR A 108 2.67 -6.30 14.83
N PHE A 109 2.13 -6.79 13.72
CA PHE A 109 0.70 -6.81 13.49
C PHE A 109 0.30 -8.21 13.01
N SER A 110 -0.96 -8.55 13.19
CA SER A 110 -1.52 -9.81 12.72
C SER A 110 -2.71 -9.52 11.82
N VAL A 111 -2.98 -10.44 10.90
CA VAL A 111 -4.23 -10.49 10.15
C VAL A 111 -4.96 -11.72 10.64
N SER A 112 -6.12 -11.54 11.27
CA SER A 112 -6.91 -12.68 11.76
C SER A 112 -7.33 -13.61 10.63
N ASN A 113 -7.52 -14.89 10.96
CA ASN A 113 -7.93 -15.92 9.99
C ASN A 113 -9.24 -15.57 9.28
N ASP A 114 -10.20 -14.99 9.99
CA ASP A 114 -11.47 -14.60 9.41
C ASP A 114 -11.30 -13.46 8.40
N LEU A 115 -10.38 -12.53 8.65
CA LEU A 115 -10.08 -11.47 7.71
C LEU A 115 -9.36 -12.00 6.47
N SER A 116 -8.39 -12.90 6.66
CA SER A 116 -7.69 -13.60 5.56
C SER A 116 -8.65 -14.37 4.65
N LYS A 117 -9.68 -15.02 5.22
CA LYS A 117 -10.73 -15.70 4.42
C LYS A 117 -11.51 -14.70 3.56
N LYS A 118 -11.98 -13.60 4.15
CA LYS A 118 -12.74 -12.57 3.42
C LYS A 118 -11.93 -11.92 2.30
N ILE A 119 -10.64 -11.69 2.53
CA ILE A 119 -9.70 -11.23 1.50
C ILE A 119 -9.66 -12.23 0.33
N GLY A 120 -9.52 -13.52 0.63
CA GLY A 120 -9.50 -14.58 -0.37
C GLY A 120 -10.81 -14.73 -1.14
N GLU A 121 -11.96 -14.60 -0.47
CA GLU A 121 -13.30 -14.61 -1.09
C GLU A 121 -13.47 -13.48 -2.12
N LEU A 122 -12.84 -12.33 -1.87
CA LEU A 122 -12.82 -11.19 -2.79
C LEU A 122 -11.71 -11.30 -3.86
N ASN A 123 -10.97 -12.42 -3.95
CA ASN A 123 -9.78 -12.56 -4.82
C ASN A 123 -8.76 -11.42 -4.65
N LEU A 124 -8.64 -10.87 -3.44
CA LEU A 124 -7.67 -9.84 -3.13
C LEU A 124 -6.33 -10.46 -2.68
N GLU A 125 -5.24 -9.84 -3.09
CA GLU A 125 -3.92 -10.13 -2.52
C GLU A 125 -3.58 -9.13 -1.41
N LEU A 126 -2.68 -9.50 -0.50
CA LEU A 126 -2.06 -8.56 0.43
C LEU A 126 -0.62 -8.31 0.00
N ASP A 127 -0.33 -7.07 -0.38
CA ASP A 127 1.03 -6.60 -0.64
C ASP A 127 1.56 -5.89 0.60
N PHE A 128 2.79 -6.16 0.99
CA PHE A 128 3.41 -5.55 2.17
C PHE A 128 4.63 -4.73 1.78
N THR A 129 4.61 -3.45 2.14
CA THR A 129 5.77 -2.57 2.11
C THR A 129 6.18 -2.24 3.55
N LEU A 130 7.28 -2.83 3.99
CA LEU A 130 7.81 -2.66 5.34
C LEU A 130 8.99 -1.69 5.33
N HIS A 131 8.98 -0.71 6.23
CA HIS A 131 10.06 0.26 6.36
C HIS A 131 10.52 0.39 7.81
N SER A 132 11.78 0.04 8.08
CA SER A 132 12.39 0.22 9.40
C SER A 132 13.32 1.43 9.37
N GLU A 133 13.10 2.41 10.24
CA GLU A 133 14.08 3.47 10.50
C GLU A 133 14.90 3.11 11.74
N GLU A 134 16.16 2.70 11.56
CA GLU A 134 17.08 2.51 12.69
C GLU A 134 17.44 3.86 13.33
N ARG A 135 16.89 4.18 14.50
CA ARG A 135 17.49 5.20 15.38
C ARG A 135 18.69 4.57 16.11
N GLY A 136 19.90 4.67 15.55
CA GLY A 136 21.13 4.59 16.38
C GLY A 136 22.39 3.88 15.88
N ALA A 137 22.51 3.41 14.64
CA ALA A 137 23.74 2.71 14.20
C ALA A 137 24.89 3.63 13.71
N ASN A 138 24.73 4.96 13.73
CA ASN A 138 25.76 5.93 13.28
C ASN A 138 26.35 6.81 14.40
N GLN A 139 26.41 6.31 15.64
CA GLN A 139 27.18 6.94 16.72
C GLN A 139 28.22 5.98 17.33
N SER A 140 29.14 5.48 16.50
CA SER A 140 30.39 4.86 17.00
C SER A 140 31.53 4.94 16.00
N LEU A 141 31.70 6.09 15.34
CA LEU A 141 32.98 6.49 14.76
C LEU A 141 33.35 7.90 15.24
N GLN A 142 33.35 8.11 16.56
CA GLN A 142 34.27 9.07 17.13
C GLN A 142 35.66 8.45 17.06
N THR A 143 36.38 8.80 16.00
CA THR A 143 37.82 8.62 15.89
C THR A 143 38.49 9.21 17.13
N THR A 144 39.01 8.34 17.98
CA THR A 144 40.03 8.68 18.98
C THR A 144 41.33 9.04 18.26
N SER A 145 41.41 10.23 17.69
CA SER A 145 42.71 10.86 17.41
C SER A 145 43.24 11.47 18.70
N ALA A 146 43.76 10.61 19.57
CA ALA A 146 44.57 11.03 20.71
C ALA A 146 45.89 11.62 20.20
N SER A 147 45.96 12.95 20.28
CA SER A 147 47.11 13.78 20.63
C SER A 147 48.52 13.26 20.29
N ARG A 148 49.15 13.88 19.27
CA ARG A 148 50.60 13.89 19.08
C ARG A 148 51.15 15.23 19.62
N ARG A 149 51.66 15.21 20.86
CA ARG A 149 52.66 16.11 21.46
C ARG A 149 53.40 15.20 22.46
N VAL A 150 54.69 14.94 22.38
CA VAL A 150 55.87 15.82 22.27
C VAL A 150 56.91 15.18 21.38
#